data_AF-A0A8T5ILY1-F1
#
_entry.id   AF-A0A8T5ILY1-F1
#
_cell.length_a   1.000
_cell.length_b   1.000
_cell.length_c   1.000
_cell.angle_alpha   90.00
_cell.angle_beta   90.00
_cell.angle_gamma   90.00
#
_symmetry.space_group_name_H-M   'P 1'
#
loop_
_entity.id
_entity.type
_entity.pdbx_description
1 polymer ?
#
loop_
_entity_poly.entity_id
_entity_poly.type
_entity_poly.pdbx_seq_one_letter_code
_entity_poly.pdbx_strand_id
1 'polypeptide(L)'
;MAKFLFQSEGTSYRVPGIPYYHESQTIRSVVLEGIPSEDELIKYVCQGDERTIVNPWTSHVIKGFSTYVPTTFRKATKDLSKKRAKEIFGSKDTSLDDSTKVLLQLHTELDSKAATLDAAIVNMRRDGETVVHKAHLAHRLYLIGRLYGHLQERAYPFDFGNLRDPSQWDEALTRMKLLFIDFMKEVPIGGREYDIHWKKPEMSETEIRTRFPYLGWLEEKLGDNLRGVLIYGSAARTADPNLFGDFDNWVKVKDVRKAHEVLKGTCPIVLGNRVLETKGEEVPGAKPLGIHITPDDDTYEIKHTRFLHDSREFLLHTQVLMGEFPFPLVEQDEIIERGLGQAHVKLKATASSLNWAYFNPEKLIGKPALFEFIVKNMRFFLQHSLNALEAPDFRDKQILDARLAEKGLVIPKYTEDLPQIKKSLLYATAASFTLQKELMEQHTPNFDFMNDAEGYKPSRDIDELIDLLDE
;
A
#
# COMPACT_ATOMS: atom_id res chain seq x y z
N MET A 1 -30.50 2.76 8.33
CA MET A 1 -30.38 1.39 8.85
C MET A 1 -29.83 0.52 7.74
N ALA A 2 -28.63 -0.01 7.92
CA ALA A 2 -28.03 -0.91 6.95
C ALA A 2 -28.75 -2.27 7.00
N LYS A 3 -29.05 -2.83 5.83
CA LYS A 3 -29.64 -4.17 5.71
C LYS A 3 -28.62 -5.16 5.17
N PHE A 4 -28.62 -6.38 5.71
CA PHE A 4 -27.85 -7.48 5.13
C PHE A 4 -28.40 -7.85 3.76
N LEU A 5 -27.52 -7.83 2.76
CA LEU A 5 -27.84 -8.27 1.41
C LEU A 5 -27.21 -9.63 1.09
N PHE A 6 -26.00 -9.87 1.60
CA PHE A 6 -25.24 -11.08 1.39
C PHE A 6 -24.20 -11.31 2.49
N GLN A 7 -23.91 -12.57 2.77
CA GLN A 7 -22.83 -13.02 3.64
C GLN A 7 -22.20 -14.27 3.05
N SER A 8 -20.87 -14.34 3.01
CA SER A 8 -20.13 -15.57 2.74
C SER A 8 -19.09 -15.82 3.82
N GLU A 9 -18.78 -17.09 4.03
CA GLU A 9 -17.72 -17.56 4.92
C GLU A 9 -16.80 -18.50 4.14
N GLY A 10 -15.50 -18.38 4.37
CA GLY A 10 -14.51 -19.22 3.73
C GLY A 10 -13.18 -19.18 4.46
N THR A 11 -12.30 -20.11 4.14
CA THR A 11 -10.95 -20.17 4.72
C THR A 11 -10.12 -18.96 4.28
N SER A 12 -9.24 -18.54 5.19
CA SER A 12 -8.14 -17.64 4.81
C SER A 12 -7.19 -18.39 3.89
N TYR A 13 -6.71 -17.72 2.83
CA TYR A 13 -5.83 -18.30 1.81
C TYR A 13 -4.55 -18.88 2.42
N ARG A 14 -4.19 -20.13 2.07
CA ARG A 14 -3.02 -20.80 2.64
C ARG A 14 -1.98 -21.30 1.61
N VAL A 15 -0.96 -20.48 1.32
CA VAL A 15 0.37 -20.92 0.83
C VAL A 15 1.01 -22.11 1.59
N PRO A 16 1.24 -23.25 0.92
CA PRO A 16 1.99 -24.37 1.47
C PRO A 16 3.41 -23.99 1.93
N GLY A 17 3.86 -24.56 3.05
CA GLY A 17 5.23 -24.37 3.56
C GLY A 17 5.48 -23.08 4.34
N ILE A 18 4.58 -22.10 4.26
CA ILE A 18 4.65 -20.88 5.09
C ILE A 18 3.92 -21.14 6.42
N PRO A 19 4.52 -20.80 7.58
CA PRO A 19 3.83 -20.96 8.86
C PRO A 19 2.62 -20.02 8.97
N TYR A 20 1.48 -20.56 9.39
CA TYR A 20 0.28 -19.79 9.68
C TYR A 20 0.22 -19.40 11.15
N TYR A 21 -0.06 -18.13 11.42
CA TYR A 21 -0.47 -17.70 12.74
C TYR A 21 -1.90 -18.19 13.03
N HIS A 22 -2.11 -18.72 14.23
CA HIS A 22 -3.37 -19.37 14.64
C HIS A 22 -4.58 -18.41 14.72
N GLU A 23 -4.36 -17.10 14.58
CA GLU A 23 -5.30 -16.06 14.96
C GLU A 23 -6.38 -15.76 13.93
N SER A 24 -6.31 -16.21 12.68
CA SER A 24 -7.41 -15.98 11.73
C SER A 24 -7.53 -17.13 10.74
N GLN A 25 -8.58 -17.92 10.92
CA GLN A 25 -8.81 -19.14 10.13
C GLN A 25 -9.88 -18.90 9.07
N THR A 26 -10.81 -17.99 9.34
CA THR A 26 -12.00 -17.76 8.53
C THR A 26 -12.09 -16.30 8.14
N ILE A 27 -12.49 -16.04 6.90
CA ILE A 27 -12.89 -14.72 6.41
C ILE A 27 -14.40 -14.76 6.20
N ARG A 28 -15.09 -13.83 6.84
CA ARG A 28 -16.52 -13.61 6.70
C ARG A 28 -16.77 -12.29 5.99
N SER A 29 -17.19 -12.35 4.73
CA SER A 29 -17.52 -11.14 3.97
C SER A 29 -18.98 -10.80 4.16
N VAL A 30 -19.29 -9.56 4.50
CA VAL A 30 -20.66 -9.08 4.71
C VAL A 30 -20.94 -7.94 3.76
N VAL A 31 -22.06 -8.00 3.03
CA VAL A 31 -22.51 -6.94 2.13
C VAL A 31 -23.79 -6.30 2.66
N LEU A 32 -23.74 -4.98 2.77
CA LEU A 32 -24.77 -4.14 3.35
C LEU A 32 -25.38 -3.22 2.30
N GLU A 33 -26.69 -2.98 2.36
CA GLU A 33 -27.37 -2.10 1.41
C GLU A 33 -26.96 -0.64 1.59
N GLY A 34 -26.77 -0.19 2.83
CA GLY A 34 -26.42 1.19 3.17
C GLY A 34 -25.23 1.27 4.12
N ILE A 35 -24.87 2.51 4.48
CA ILE A 35 -23.81 2.79 5.44
C ILE A 35 -24.29 2.38 6.84
N PRO A 36 -23.58 1.47 7.53
CA PRO A 36 -23.93 1.07 8.89
C PRO A 36 -23.55 2.16 9.91
N SER A 37 -24.33 2.26 10.99
CA SER A 37 -23.90 2.99 12.19
C SER A 37 -22.80 2.22 12.94
N GLU A 38 -22.14 2.89 13.90
CA GLU A 38 -21.19 2.24 14.81
C GLU A 38 -21.82 1.03 15.54
N ASP A 39 -23.06 1.17 16.03
CA ASP A 39 -23.79 0.09 16.70
C ASP A 39 -24.13 -1.09 15.77
N GLU A 40 -24.44 -0.80 14.50
CA GLU A 40 -24.67 -1.84 13.50
C GLU A 40 -23.36 -2.57 13.17
N LEU A 41 -22.24 -1.86 13.04
CA LEU A 41 -20.92 -2.47 12.85
C LEU A 41 -20.52 -3.35 14.03
N ILE A 42 -20.78 -2.93 15.28
CA ILE A 42 -20.55 -3.77 16.47
C ILE A 42 -21.29 -5.10 16.34
N LYS A 43 -22.58 -5.07 15.96
CA LYS A 43 -23.37 -6.29 15.77
C LYS A 43 -22.76 -7.21 14.72
N TYR A 44 -22.18 -6.66 13.65
CA TYR A 44 -21.59 -7.47 12.59
C TYR A 44 -20.23 -8.06 13.00
N VAL A 45 -19.38 -7.26 13.64
CA VAL A 45 -18.06 -7.70 14.12
C VAL A 45 -18.21 -8.76 15.22
N CYS A 46 -19.09 -8.53 16.20
CA CYS A 46 -19.34 -9.44 17.33
C CYS A 46 -20.09 -10.74 16.94
N GLN A 47 -20.58 -10.87 15.72
CA GLN A 47 -21.11 -12.15 15.23
C GLN A 47 -19.98 -13.11 14.78
N GLY A 48 -18.74 -12.64 14.67
CA GLY A 48 -17.55 -13.49 14.54
C GLY A 48 -16.82 -13.66 15.89
N ASP A 49 -15.79 -14.49 15.89
CA ASP A 49 -14.83 -14.61 17.00
C ASP A 49 -13.50 -13.93 16.67
N GLU A 50 -12.54 -13.96 17.61
CA GLU A 50 -11.18 -13.46 17.41
C GLU A 50 -10.46 -14.13 16.22
N ARG A 51 -10.94 -15.31 15.78
CA ARG A 51 -10.38 -16.11 14.69
C ARG A 51 -11.03 -15.86 13.34
N THR A 52 -12.00 -14.94 13.30
CA THR A 52 -12.79 -14.62 12.12
C THR A 52 -12.58 -13.18 11.71
N ILE A 53 -12.07 -12.96 10.49
CA ILE A 53 -12.01 -11.62 9.90
C ILE A 53 -13.36 -11.32 9.25
N VAL A 54 -14.15 -10.47 9.89
CA VAL A 54 -15.38 -9.90 9.36
C VAL A 54 -15.02 -8.67 8.54
N ASN A 55 -15.27 -8.74 7.23
CA ASN A 55 -15.05 -7.63 6.31
C ASN A 55 -16.41 -7.05 5.91
N PRO A 56 -16.91 -6.02 6.63
CA PRO A 56 -18.13 -5.34 6.23
C PRO A 56 -17.88 -4.50 4.99
N TRP A 57 -18.81 -4.57 4.05
CA TRP A 57 -18.81 -3.80 2.82
C TRP A 57 -20.19 -3.23 2.57
N THR A 58 -20.28 -2.03 2.00
CA THR A 58 -21.55 -1.52 1.48
C THR A 58 -21.67 -1.85 -0.01
N SER A 59 -22.89 -1.93 -0.52
CA SER A 59 -23.18 -2.09 -1.95
C SER A 59 -22.48 -1.00 -2.79
N HIS A 60 -22.41 0.23 -2.26
CA HIS A 60 -21.72 1.37 -2.85
C HIS A 60 -20.22 1.12 -2.97
N VAL A 61 -19.58 0.64 -1.90
CA VAL A 61 -18.16 0.33 -1.89
C VAL A 61 -17.85 -0.76 -2.90
N ILE A 62 -18.67 -1.81 -2.91
CA ILE A 62 -18.53 -2.93 -3.85
C ILE A 62 -18.68 -2.49 -5.31
N LYS A 63 -19.61 -1.57 -5.61
CA LYS A 63 -19.72 -0.97 -6.94
C LYS A 63 -18.44 -0.24 -7.32
N GLY A 64 -17.87 0.55 -6.41
CA GLY A 64 -16.55 1.17 -6.61
C GLY A 64 -15.45 0.14 -6.87
N PHE A 65 -15.38 -0.95 -6.10
CA PHE A 65 -14.41 -2.01 -6.37
C PHE A 65 -14.63 -2.74 -7.70
N SER A 66 -15.85 -2.76 -8.24
CA SER A 66 -16.14 -3.48 -9.48
C SER A 66 -15.42 -2.92 -10.71
N THR A 67 -14.97 -1.66 -10.64
CA THR A 67 -14.19 -0.98 -11.67
C THR A 67 -12.68 -1.14 -11.47
N TYR A 68 -12.21 -1.39 -10.23
CA TYR A 68 -10.78 -1.42 -9.91
C TYR A 68 -10.23 -2.79 -9.46
N VAL A 69 -11.04 -3.76 -8.99
CA VAL A 69 -10.52 -5.03 -8.41
C VAL A 69 -11.46 -6.23 -8.59
N PRO A 70 -10.99 -7.36 -9.15
CA PRO A 70 -11.81 -8.57 -9.28
C PRO A 70 -11.55 -9.65 -8.21
N THR A 71 -10.37 -9.83 -7.60
CA THR A 71 -10.12 -11.00 -6.70
C THR A 71 -10.83 -10.93 -5.35
N THR A 72 -10.80 -9.77 -4.68
CA THR A 72 -11.50 -9.60 -3.40
C THR A 72 -13.01 -9.53 -3.62
N PHE A 73 -13.44 -8.89 -4.70
CA PHE A 73 -14.84 -8.87 -5.13
C PHE A 73 -15.35 -10.29 -5.42
N ARG A 74 -14.59 -11.09 -6.18
CA ARG A 74 -14.92 -12.48 -6.50
C ARG A 74 -15.02 -13.32 -5.23
N LYS A 75 -14.05 -13.24 -4.31
CA LYS A 75 -14.15 -13.94 -3.02
C LYS A 75 -15.39 -13.52 -2.21
N ALA A 76 -15.72 -12.22 -2.22
CA ALA A 76 -16.90 -11.68 -1.55
C ALA A 76 -18.22 -11.98 -2.27
N THR A 77 -18.20 -12.52 -3.49
CA THR A 77 -19.42 -12.75 -4.31
C THR A 77 -19.47 -14.13 -4.96
N LYS A 78 -18.56 -15.05 -4.58
CA LYS A 78 -18.39 -16.36 -5.23
C LYS A 78 -19.65 -17.23 -5.19
N ASP A 79 -20.36 -17.19 -4.07
CA ASP A 79 -21.58 -17.98 -3.85
C ASP A 79 -22.84 -17.23 -4.32
N LEU A 80 -22.67 -16.04 -4.92
CA LEU A 80 -23.77 -15.21 -5.37
C LEU A 80 -24.18 -15.63 -6.78
N SER A 81 -25.43 -16.08 -6.94
CA SER A 81 -25.96 -16.37 -8.28
C SER A 81 -25.86 -15.15 -9.20
N LYS A 82 -25.62 -15.35 -10.50
CA LYS A 82 -25.56 -14.26 -11.49
C LYS A 82 -26.79 -13.32 -11.43
N LYS A 83 -27.98 -13.89 -11.22
CA LYS A 83 -29.23 -13.14 -11.05
C LYS A 83 -29.16 -12.26 -9.80
N ARG A 84 -28.76 -12.82 -8.66
CA ARG A 84 -28.64 -12.08 -7.39
C ARG A 84 -27.53 -11.03 -7.44
N ALA A 85 -26.41 -11.33 -8.09
CA ALA A 85 -25.35 -10.38 -8.37
C ALA A 85 -25.87 -9.19 -9.19
N LYS A 86 -26.65 -9.46 -10.23
CA LYS A 86 -27.29 -8.42 -11.05
C LYS A 86 -28.30 -7.59 -10.27
N GLU A 87 -29.09 -8.22 -9.39
CA GLU A 87 -30.06 -7.51 -8.52
C GLU A 87 -29.36 -6.58 -7.52
N ILE A 88 -28.27 -7.03 -6.88
CA ILE A 88 -27.60 -6.26 -5.82
C ILE A 88 -26.66 -5.20 -6.41
N PHE A 89 -25.92 -5.56 -7.46
CA PHE A 89 -24.83 -4.73 -7.99
C PHE A 89 -25.19 -4.01 -9.31
N GLY A 90 -26.34 -4.32 -9.91
CA GLY A 90 -26.73 -3.84 -11.23
C GLY A 90 -26.18 -4.68 -12.38
N SER A 91 -26.63 -4.40 -13.61
CA SER A 91 -25.93 -4.86 -14.81
C SER A 91 -24.64 -4.07 -14.93
N LYS A 92 -23.52 -4.66 -14.51
CA LYS A 92 -22.21 -4.00 -14.61
C LYS A 92 -21.93 -3.58 -16.05
N ASP A 93 -21.42 -2.37 -16.20
CA ASP A 93 -20.67 -1.99 -17.39
C ASP A 93 -19.45 -2.93 -17.48
N THR A 94 -19.44 -3.79 -18.49
CA THR A 94 -18.38 -4.77 -18.76
C THR A 94 -17.29 -4.18 -19.64
N SER A 95 -17.17 -2.84 -19.67
CA SER A 95 -16.24 -2.13 -20.55
C SER A 95 -14.78 -2.55 -20.36
N LEU A 96 -14.41 -3.07 -19.18
CA LEU A 96 -13.08 -3.59 -18.87
C LEU A 96 -13.11 -5.04 -18.41
N ASP A 97 -12.21 -5.84 -18.97
CA ASP A 97 -11.96 -7.19 -18.51
C ASP A 97 -11.31 -7.24 -17.12
N ASP A 98 -11.41 -8.39 -16.46
CA ASP A 98 -10.85 -8.58 -15.11
C ASP A 98 -9.31 -8.51 -15.10
N SER A 99 -8.64 -8.79 -16.23
CA SER A 99 -7.18 -8.73 -16.35
C SER A 99 -6.67 -7.31 -16.14
N THR A 100 -7.32 -6.34 -16.78
CA THR A 100 -6.97 -4.91 -16.70
C THR A 100 -7.16 -4.37 -15.29
N LYS A 101 -8.23 -4.79 -14.61
CA LYS A 101 -8.52 -4.40 -13.22
C LYS A 101 -7.51 -4.98 -12.24
N VAL A 102 -7.14 -6.26 -12.40
CA VAL A 102 -6.08 -6.89 -11.59
C VAL A 102 -4.76 -6.16 -11.74
N LEU A 103 -4.42 -5.74 -12.96
CA LEU A 103 -3.15 -5.09 -13.24
C LEU A 103 -2.94 -3.87 -12.33
N LEU A 104 -3.94 -3.00 -12.22
CA LEU A 104 -3.88 -1.82 -11.36
C LEU A 104 -3.71 -2.17 -9.87
N GLN A 105 -4.41 -3.20 -9.39
CA GLN A 105 -4.26 -3.70 -8.02
C GLN A 105 -2.85 -4.23 -7.76
N LEU A 106 -2.30 -5.00 -8.71
CA LEU A 106 -0.99 -5.61 -8.59
C LEU A 106 0.09 -4.54 -8.44
N HIS A 107 0.06 -3.51 -9.29
CA HIS A 107 0.95 -2.35 -9.19
C HIS A 107 0.90 -1.66 -7.83
N THR A 108 -0.31 -1.37 -7.37
CA THR A 108 -0.55 -0.70 -6.09
C THR A 108 0.00 -1.49 -4.89
N GLU A 109 -0.16 -2.82 -4.91
CA GLU A 109 0.31 -3.69 -3.82
C GLU A 109 1.82 -3.92 -3.88
N LEU A 110 2.43 -3.97 -5.06
CA LEU A 110 3.89 -4.08 -5.19
C LEU A 110 4.59 -2.83 -4.67
N ASP A 111 4.14 -1.67 -5.14
CA ASP A 111 4.66 -0.36 -4.74
C ASP A 111 4.62 -0.17 -3.21
N SER A 112 3.42 -0.26 -2.63
CA SER A 112 3.22 0.04 -1.21
C SER A 112 3.92 -0.93 -0.24
N LYS A 113 4.38 -2.10 -0.72
CA LYS A 113 4.90 -3.17 0.14
C LYS A 113 6.40 -3.37 0.00
N ALA A 114 7.01 -2.96 -1.12
CA ALA A 114 8.46 -3.02 -1.29
C ALA A 114 9.21 -2.17 -0.25
N ALA A 115 8.76 -0.93 0.02
CA ALA A 115 9.43 -0.04 0.98
C ALA A 115 9.39 -0.54 2.43
N THR A 116 8.34 -1.28 2.78
CA THR A 116 8.23 -1.84 4.13
C THR A 116 9.21 -2.99 4.41
N LEU A 117 9.77 -3.63 3.38
CA LEU A 117 10.82 -4.64 3.54
C LEU A 117 12.14 -3.99 3.96
N ASP A 118 12.51 -2.88 3.30
CA ASP A 118 13.74 -2.15 3.60
C ASP A 118 13.69 -1.59 5.03
N ALA A 119 12.56 -0.99 5.42
CA ALA A 119 12.35 -0.52 6.80
C ALA A 119 12.44 -1.66 7.84
N ALA A 120 11.96 -2.86 7.52
CA ALA A 120 12.01 -4.02 8.41
C ALA A 120 13.46 -4.52 8.62
N ILE A 121 14.29 -4.44 7.58
CA ILE A 121 15.71 -4.84 7.61
C ILE A 121 16.56 -3.76 8.30
N VAL A 122 16.47 -2.52 7.82
CA VAL A 122 17.32 -1.38 8.25
C VAL A 122 16.96 -0.91 9.66
N ASN A 123 15.67 -0.73 9.95
CA ASN A 123 15.19 -0.15 11.22
C ASN A 123 14.74 -1.21 12.24
N MET A 124 15.10 -2.48 12.03
CA MET A 124 14.72 -3.62 12.87
C MET A 124 13.22 -3.73 13.16
N ARG A 125 12.37 -3.19 12.28
CA ARG A 125 10.91 -3.25 12.40
C ARG A 125 10.37 -4.58 11.86
N ARG A 126 10.95 -5.70 12.31
CA ARG A 126 10.55 -7.04 11.92
C ARG A 126 10.27 -7.91 13.13
N ASP A 127 9.14 -8.57 13.07
CA ASP A 127 8.77 -9.72 13.88
C ASP A 127 8.41 -10.88 12.94
N GLY A 128 8.18 -12.07 13.50
CA GLY A 128 7.82 -13.23 12.70
C GLY A 128 6.53 -12.99 11.90
N GLU A 129 5.59 -12.23 12.45
CA GLU A 129 4.32 -11.89 11.79
C GLU A 129 4.56 -11.07 10.52
N THR A 130 5.41 -10.06 10.62
CA THR A 130 5.81 -9.21 9.49
C THR A 130 6.44 -10.05 8.39
N VAL A 131 7.40 -10.91 8.72
CA VAL A 131 8.12 -11.73 7.72
C VAL A 131 7.18 -12.70 7.03
N VAL A 132 6.36 -13.42 7.80
CA VAL A 132 5.37 -14.37 7.29
C VAL A 132 4.30 -13.67 6.43
N HIS A 133 3.82 -12.50 6.86
CA HIS A 133 2.87 -11.72 6.09
C HIS A 133 3.44 -11.29 4.74
N LYS A 134 4.70 -10.86 4.68
CA LYS A 134 5.36 -10.48 3.42
C LYS A 134 5.57 -11.69 2.51
N ALA A 135 5.89 -12.85 3.07
CA ALA A 135 5.96 -14.10 2.32
C ALA A 135 4.60 -14.44 1.68
N HIS A 136 3.51 -14.45 2.46
CA HIS A 136 2.16 -14.70 1.92
C HIS A 136 1.78 -13.70 0.83
N LEU A 137 2.10 -12.42 1.04
CA LEU A 137 1.84 -11.38 0.06
C LEU A 137 2.58 -11.65 -1.24
N ALA A 138 3.87 -12.00 -1.19
CA ALA A 138 4.64 -12.28 -2.39
C ALA A 138 4.09 -13.45 -3.20
N HIS A 139 3.69 -14.53 -2.53
CA HIS A 139 3.02 -15.65 -3.20
C HIS A 139 1.66 -15.26 -3.79
N ARG A 140 0.86 -14.50 -3.05
CA ARG A 140 -0.45 -14.06 -3.51
C ARG A 140 -0.34 -13.15 -4.74
N LEU A 141 0.58 -12.19 -4.72
CA LEU A 141 0.81 -11.29 -5.85
C LEU A 141 1.32 -12.06 -7.07
N TYR A 142 2.18 -13.06 -6.86
CA TYR A 142 2.60 -13.96 -7.93
C TYR A 142 1.43 -14.72 -8.55
N LEU A 143 0.62 -15.43 -7.75
CA LEU A 143 -0.52 -16.20 -8.27
C LEU A 143 -1.51 -15.31 -9.01
N ILE A 144 -1.82 -14.13 -8.46
CA ILE A 144 -2.70 -13.16 -9.12
C ILE A 144 -2.09 -12.69 -10.43
N GLY A 145 -0.83 -12.27 -10.45
CA GLY A 145 -0.17 -11.84 -11.68
C GLY A 145 -0.09 -12.97 -12.71
N ARG A 146 0.16 -14.21 -12.31
CA ARG A 146 0.17 -15.38 -13.20
C ARG A 146 -1.20 -15.70 -13.77
N LEU A 147 -2.22 -15.79 -12.92
CA LEU A 147 -3.60 -16.12 -13.30
C LEU A 147 -4.12 -15.17 -14.39
N TYR A 148 -3.74 -13.90 -14.30
CA TYR A 148 -4.19 -12.88 -15.23
C TYR A 148 -3.20 -12.62 -16.37
N GLY A 149 -2.04 -13.29 -16.41
CA GLY A 149 -1.04 -13.24 -17.49
C GLY A 149 0.02 -12.14 -17.37
N HIS A 150 0.08 -11.42 -16.25
CA HIS A 150 0.93 -10.24 -16.03
C HIS A 150 2.34 -10.56 -15.55
N LEU A 151 2.57 -11.76 -15.05
CA LEU A 151 3.88 -12.20 -14.54
C LEU A 151 4.35 -13.46 -15.26
N GLN A 152 5.67 -13.61 -15.38
CA GLN A 152 6.28 -14.81 -15.95
C GLN A 152 6.20 -16.01 -15.00
N GLU A 153 6.08 -17.21 -15.55
CA GLU A 153 6.04 -18.46 -14.79
C GLU A 153 7.37 -18.74 -14.08
N ARG A 154 7.26 -19.19 -12.84
CA ARG A 154 8.34 -19.54 -11.92
C ARG A 154 7.95 -20.76 -11.09
N ALA A 155 8.95 -21.42 -10.51
CA ALA A 155 8.72 -22.49 -9.55
C ALA A 155 7.96 -21.96 -8.31
N TYR A 156 6.83 -22.58 -7.97
CA TYR A 156 5.95 -22.23 -6.87
C TYR A 156 5.60 -23.50 -6.05
N PRO A 157 5.48 -23.42 -4.70
CA PRO A 157 5.66 -22.24 -3.85
C PRO A 157 7.12 -21.76 -3.77
N PHE A 158 7.34 -20.45 -3.62
CA PHE A 158 8.67 -19.90 -3.31
C PHE A 158 9.15 -20.35 -1.93
N ASP A 159 10.42 -20.70 -1.84
CA ASP A 159 11.08 -21.04 -0.59
C ASP A 159 11.93 -19.86 -0.08
N PHE A 160 11.51 -19.30 1.06
CA PHE A 160 12.20 -18.22 1.75
C PHE A 160 13.00 -18.71 2.98
N GLY A 161 13.13 -20.02 3.16
CA GLY A 161 13.78 -20.63 4.31
C GLY A 161 12.87 -20.77 5.53
N ASN A 162 13.48 -21.01 6.70
CA ASN A 162 12.72 -21.19 7.94
C ASN A 162 12.25 -19.84 8.49
N LEU A 163 11.02 -19.45 8.13
CA LEU A 163 10.44 -18.17 8.58
C LEU A 163 10.18 -18.10 10.10
N ARG A 164 10.29 -19.21 10.83
CA ARG A 164 10.21 -19.21 12.30
C ARG A 164 11.55 -18.92 12.98
N ASP A 165 12.64 -18.93 12.23
CA ASP A 165 13.99 -18.68 12.74
C ASP A 165 14.38 -17.21 12.52
N PRO A 166 14.49 -16.40 13.59
CA PRO A 166 14.86 -14.99 13.48
C PRO A 166 16.20 -14.73 12.81
N SER A 167 17.11 -15.71 12.84
CA SER A 167 18.42 -15.58 12.18
C SER A 167 18.33 -15.54 10.65
N GLN A 168 17.22 -16.03 10.07
CA GLN A 168 17.01 -16.11 8.62
C GLN A 168 16.14 -14.97 8.06
N TRP A 169 15.53 -14.16 8.93
CA TRP A 169 14.53 -13.17 8.51
C TRP A 169 15.05 -12.12 7.52
N ASP A 170 16.27 -11.62 7.70
CA ASP A 170 16.81 -10.60 6.79
C ASP A 170 17.08 -11.15 5.39
N GLU A 171 17.55 -12.40 5.31
CA GLU A 171 17.73 -13.08 4.02
C GLU A 171 16.37 -13.31 3.35
N ALA A 172 15.38 -13.80 4.10
CA ALA A 172 14.03 -14.00 3.61
C ALA A 172 13.41 -12.70 3.07
N LEU A 173 13.48 -11.61 3.85
CA LEU A 173 12.98 -10.29 3.44
C LEU A 173 13.73 -9.74 2.22
N THR A 174 15.04 -9.97 2.14
CA THR A 174 15.84 -9.59 0.96
C THR A 174 15.42 -10.36 -0.28
N ARG A 175 15.19 -11.67 -0.17
CA ARG A 175 14.67 -12.50 -1.29
C ARG A 175 13.30 -11.99 -1.75
N MET A 176 12.41 -11.64 -0.82
CA MET A 176 11.10 -11.04 -1.15
C MET A 176 11.24 -9.68 -1.85
N LYS A 177 12.18 -8.83 -1.42
CA LYS A 177 12.46 -7.53 -2.04
C LYS A 177 12.91 -7.68 -3.48
N LEU A 178 13.85 -8.59 -3.73
CA LEU A 178 14.32 -8.91 -5.08
C LEU A 178 13.18 -9.43 -5.96
N LEU A 179 12.31 -10.27 -5.40
CA LEU A 179 11.14 -10.77 -6.11
C LEU A 179 10.14 -9.65 -6.45
N PHE A 180 9.92 -8.68 -5.56
CA PHE A 180 9.09 -7.50 -5.86
C PHE A 180 9.70 -6.60 -6.92
N ILE A 181 11.02 -6.44 -6.93
CA ILE A 181 11.74 -5.74 -8.00
C ILE A 181 11.51 -6.45 -9.34
N ASP A 182 11.62 -7.77 -9.38
CA ASP A 182 11.38 -8.55 -10.60
C ASP A 182 9.93 -8.46 -11.06
N PHE A 183 8.97 -8.55 -10.13
CA PHE A 183 7.57 -8.34 -10.45
C PHE A 183 7.35 -6.94 -11.03
N MET A 184 7.84 -5.88 -10.38
CA MET A 184 7.69 -4.51 -10.88
C MET A 184 8.22 -4.33 -12.32
N LYS A 185 9.37 -4.96 -12.64
CA LYS A 185 9.94 -4.94 -14.00
C LYS A 185 9.11 -5.71 -15.01
N GLU A 186 8.41 -6.77 -14.61
CA GLU A 186 7.60 -7.59 -15.51
C GLU A 186 6.21 -7.05 -15.76
N VAL A 187 5.57 -6.51 -14.73
CA VAL A 187 4.15 -6.15 -14.81
C VAL A 187 3.93 -5.12 -15.94
N PRO A 188 2.95 -5.34 -16.84
CA PRO A 188 2.62 -4.42 -17.93
C PRO A 188 2.22 -3.04 -17.43
N ILE A 189 2.60 -1.99 -18.16
CA ILE A 189 2.35 -0.60 -17.74
C ILE A 189 1.29 0.11 -18.61
N GLY A 190 0.69 -0.61 -19.57
CA GLY A 190 -0.18 -0.05 -20.60
C GLY A 190 0.61 0.60 -21.74
N GLY A 191 0.01 0.70 -22.91
CA GLY A 191 0.67 1.15 -24.15
C GLY A 191 1.02 2.63 -24.22
N ARG A 192 0.62 3.45 -23.23
CA ARG A 192 0.94 4.88 -23.20
C ARG A 192 2.41 5.08 -22.84
N GLU A 193 3.15 5.73 -23.74
CA GLU A 193 4.53 6.17 -23.52
C GLU A 193 4.54 7.59 -22.92
N TYR A 194 5.53 7.86 -22.08
CA TYR A 194 5.71 9.14 -21.42
C TYR A 194 7.12 9.66 -21.64
N ASP A 195 7.22 10.98 -21.83
CA ASP A 195 8.52 11.65 -21.84
C ASP A 195 9.21 11.46 -20.49
N ILE A 196 10.52 11.19 -20.53
CA ILE A 196 11.34 11.01 -19.34
C ILE A 196 12.07 12.31 -19.02
N HIS A 197 11.79 12.86 -17.85
CA HIS A 197 12.53 13.96 -17.27
C HIS A 197 13.61 13.44 -16.33
N TRP A 198 14.87 13.72 -16.66
CA TRP A 198 16.01 13.33 -15.85
C TRP A 198 16.30 14.40 -14.80
N LYS A 199 16.06 14.09 -13.52
CA LYS A 199 16.43 14.97 -12.42
C LYS A 199 17.86 14.73 -11.95
N LYS A 200 18.53 15.84 -11.62
CA LYS A 200 19.89 15.92 -11.07
C LYS A 200 19.87 16.80 -9.82
N PRO A 201 20.94 16.82 -9.01
CA PRO A 201 21.03 17.74 -7.89
C PRO A 201 20.86 19.19 -8.34
N GLU A 202 19.83 19.85 -7.82
CA GLU A 202 19.53 21.27 -8.07
C GLU A 202 20.23 22.19 -7.06
N MET A 203 20.60 21.64 -5.90
CA MET A 203 21.33 22.33 -4.84
C MET A 203 22.84 22.16 -5.02
N SER A 204 23.62 23.12 -4.52
CA SER A 204 25.07 22.99 -4.45
C SER A 204 25.48 21.85 -3.50
N GLU A 205 26.64 21.22 -3.74
CA GLU A 205 27.15 20.17 -2.85
C GLU A 205 27.26 20.63 -1.39
N THR A 206 27.73 21.86 -1.16
CA THR A 206 27.82 22.47 0.17
C THR A 206 26.47 22.58 0.85
N GLU A 207 25.43 22.98 0.11
CA GLU A 207 24.07 23.07 0.64
C GLU A 207 23.51 21.68 0.97
N ILE A 208 23.70 20.70 0.08
CA ILE A 208 23.25 19.31 0.28
C ILE A 208 23.90 18.73 1.53
N ARG A 209 25.22 18.86 1.69
CA ARG A 209 25.94 18.33 2.86
C ARG A 209 25.55 19.03 4.16
N THR A 210 25.12 20.29 4.09
CA THR A 210 24.64 21.05 5.26
C THR A 210 23.23 20.63 5.67
N ARG A 211 22.32 20.48 4.70
CA ARG A 211 20.90 20.17 4.97
C ARG A 211 20.65 18.68 5.17
N PHE A 212 21.45 17.83 4.54
CA PHE A 212 21.32 16.37 4.51
C PHE A 212 22.64 15.70 4.89
N PRO A 213 23.10 15.86 6.14
CA PRO A 213 24.41 15.36 6.60
C PRO A 213 24.53 13.83 6.51
N TYR A 214 23.41 13.11 6.45
CA TYR A 214 23.39 11.65 6.27
C TYR A 214 23.87 11.18 4.90
N LEU A 215 23.99 12.06 3.90
CA LEU A 215 24.54 11.67 2.60
C LEU A 215 25.97 11.12 2.75
N GLY A 216 26.81 11.76 3.58
CA GLY A 216 28.17 11.28 3.83
C GLY A 216 28.20 9.89 4.50
N TRP A 217 27.26 9.62 5.39
CA TRP A 217 27.12 8.30 6.01
C TRP A 217 26.67 7.23 5.00
N LEU A 218 25.76 7.56 4.08
CA LEU A 218 25.36 6.65 2.99
C LEU A 218 26.54 6.35 2.05
N GLU A 219 27.30 7.39 1.67
CA GLU A 219 28.53 7.26 0.86
C GLU A 219 29.55 6.33 1.54
N GLU A 220 29.77 6.50 2.85
CA GLU A 220 30.68 5.64 3.63
C GLU A 220 30.21 4.19 3.70
N LYS A 221 28.94 3.96 4.05
CA LYS A 221 28.40 2.61 4.24
C LYS A 221 28.34 1.83 2.94
N LEU A 222 27.75 2.43 1.92
CA LEU A 222 27.46 1.74 0.66
C LEU A 222 28.63 1.79 -0.32
N GLY A 223 29.54 2.76 -0.18
CA GLY A 223 30.74 2.90 -1.01
C GLY A 223 30.42 2.83 -2.50
N ASP A 224 31.16 2.00 -3.24
CA ASP A 224 30.95 1.76 -4.67
C ASP A 224 29.58 1.15 -5.01
N ASN A 225 28.79 0.71 -4.03
CA ASN A 225 27.45 0.22 -4.29
C ASN A 225 26.44 1.36 -4.51
N LEU A 226 26.70 2.57 -3.97
CA LEU A 226 25.79 3.71 -4.06
C LEU A 226 25.81 4.37 -5.45
N ARG A 227 24.63 4.66 -6.00
CA ARG A 227 24.46 5.24 -7.35
C ARG A 227 23.64 6.51 -7.36
N GLY A 228 22.71 6.67 -6.43
CA GLY A 228 21.95 7.89 -6.29
C GLY A 228 21.19 7.94 -4.99
N VAL A 229 20.88 9.16 -4.55
CA VAL A 229 20.03 9.42 -3.41
C VAL A 229 19.07 10.53 -3.80
N LEU A 230 17.79 10.30 -3.58
CA LEU A 230 16.77 11.34 -3.59
C LEU A 230 16.03 11.36 -2.26
N ILE A 231 15.57 12.54 -1.89
CA ILE A 231 14.70 12.75 -0.73
C ILE A 231 13.31 13.14 -1.23
N TYR A 232 12.29 12.54 -0.64
CA TYR A 232 10.88 12.84 -0.91
C TYR A 232 10.11 13.11 0.39
N GLY A 233 8.80 13.34 0.27
CA GLY A 233 7.95 13.62 1.42
C GLY A 233 8.13 15.02 1.98
N SER A 234 7.77 15.22 3.25
CA SER A 234 7.65 16.56 3.84
C SER A 234 9.00 17.27 3.98
N ALA A 235 10.06 16.52 4.30
CA ALA A 235 11.40 17.07 4.48
C ALA A 235 12.03 17.59 3.17
N ALA A 236 11.62 17.07 2.01
CA ALA A 236 12.06 17.55 0.70
C ALA A 236 11.45 18.91 0.32
N ARG A 237 10.33 19.30 0.94
CA ARG A 237 9.50 20.47 0.55
C ARG A 237 9.88 21.78 1.25
N THR A 238 10.91 21.77 2.10
CA THR A 238 11.23 22.89 2.99
C THR A 238 12.70 23.27 2.91
N ALA A 239 13.00 24.55 3.13
CA ALA A 239 14.36 25.04 3.31
C ALA A 239 14.99 24.56 4.63
N ASP A 240 14.16 24.29 5.66
CA ASP A 240 14.59 23.72 6.93
C ASP A 240 13.95 22.33 7.14
N PRO A 241 14.60 21.26 6.66
CA PRO A 241 14.12 19.89 6.84
C PRO A 241 13.95 19.51 8.31
N ASN A 242 14.60 20.21 9.25
CA ASN A 242 14.59 19.87 10.67
C ASN A 242 13.22 20.05 11.33
N LEU A 243 12.28 20.75 10.68
CA LEU A 243 10.93 20.98 11.18
C LEU A 243 10.00 19.75 11.06
N PHE A 244 10.40 18.71 10.32
CA PHE A 244 9.56 17.53 10.03
C PHE A 244 9.89 16.29 10.88
N GLY A 245 9.14 15.19 10.76
CA GLY A 245 9.31 14.01 11.63
C GLY A 245 10.53 13.15 11.30
N ASP A 246 10.85 13.02 10.01
CA ASP A 246 11.80 12.05 9.46
C ASP A 246 12.38 12.53 8.11
N PHE A 247 13.29 11.73 7.55
CA PHE A 247 13.82 11.89 6.20
C PHE A 247 13.49 10.65 5.37
N ASP A 248 12.62 10.76 4.37
CA ASP A 248 12.28 9.65 3.47
C ASP A 248 13.15 9.69 2.20
N ASN A 249 13.90 8.62 1.94
CA ASN A 249 14.86 8.58 0.83
C ASN A 249 14.64 7.37 -0.07
N TRP A 250 14.83 7.56 -1.38
CA TRP A 250 15.19 6.44 -2.26
C TRP A 250 16.71 6.43 -2.44
N VAL A 251 17.28 5.25 -2.26
CA VAL A 251 18.72 5.00 -2.35
C VAL A 251 18.95 3.97 -3.44
N LYS A 252 19.42 4.47 -4.58
CA LYS A 252 19.71 3.68 -5.77
C LYS A 252 21.05 2.99 -5.62
N VAL A 253 21.09 1.68 -5.79
CA VAL A 253 22.29 0.85 -5.57
C VAL A 253 22.52 -0.17 -6.69
N LYS A 254 23.79 -0.54 -6.94
CA LYS A 254 24.12 -1.60 -7.90
C LYS A 254 23.61 -2.97 -7.47
N ASP A 255 23.74 -3.29 -6.19
CA ASP A 255 23.36 -4.56 -5.61
C ASP A 255 22.54 -4.36 -4.33
N VAL A 256 21.25 -4.65 -4.43
CA VAL A 256 20.28 -4.53 -3.34
C VAL A 256 20.61 -5.49 -2.18
N ARG A 257 21.10 -6.70 -2.48
CA ARG A 257 21.47 -7.69 -1.44
C ARG A 257 22.64 -7.17 -0.63
N LYS A 258 23.68 -6.68 -1.31
CA LYS A 258 24.85 -6.07 -0.64
C LYS A 258 24.45 -4.85 0.20
N ALA A 259 23.53 -4.02 -0.30
CA ALA A 259 23.03 -2.88 0.47
C ALA A 259 22.29 -3.33 1.75
N HIS A 260 21.43 -4.36 1.66
CA HIS A 260 20.78 -4.93 2.84
C HIS A 260 21.76 -5.52 3.84
N GLU A 261 22.78 -6.26 3.38
CA GLU A 261 23.81 -6.83 4.25
C GLU A 261 24.54 -5.75 5.06
N VAL A 262 24.85 -4.61 4.43
CA VAL A 262 25.54 -3.47 5.06
C VAL A 262 24.63 -2.69 6.01
N LEU A 263 23.38 -2.45 5.61
CA LEU A 263 22.46 -1.54 6.33
C LEU A 263 21.59 -2.25 7.37
N LYS A 264 21.55 -3.59 7.38
CA LYS A 264 20.77 -4.40 8.31
C LYS A 264 21.02 -3.98 9.76
N GLY A 265 19.93 -3.60 10.43
CA GLY A 265 19.92 -3.27 11.86
C GLY A 265 20.69 -2.02 12.26
N THR A 266 21.03 -1.14 11.31
CA THR A 266 21.72 0.13 11.60
C THR A 266 20.81 1.14 12.29
N CYS A 267 19.49 1.08 12.08
CA CYS A 267 18.50 2.03 12.61
C CYS A 267 18.99 3.49 12.61
N PRO A 268 19.35 4.05 11.44
CA PRO A 268 20.01 5.34 11.37
C PRO A 268 19.08 6.48 11.80
N ILE A 269 19.59 7.36 12.65
CA ILE A 269 18.95 8.62 13.05
C ILE A 269 19.89 9.80 12.80
N VAL A 270 19.34 10.95 12.45
CA VAL A 270 20.07 12.19 12.23
C VAL A 270 19.94 13.07 13.46
N LEU A 271 21.07 13.47 14.06
CA LEU A 271 21.12 14.39 15.19
C LEU A 271 22.13 15.50 14.89
N GLY A 272 21.63 16.72 14.63
CA GLY A 272 22.44 17.81 14.12
C GLY A 272 23.13 17.41 12.81
N ASN A 273 24.45 17.54 12.73
CA ASN A 273 25.22 17.25 11.52
C ASN A 273 25.82 15.83 11.51
N ARG A 274 25.24 14.88 12.25
CA ARG A 274 25.76 13.51 12.37
C ARG A 274 24.65 12.48 12.24
N VAL A 275 25.02 11.29 11.78
CA VAL A 275 24.18 10.10 11.85
C VAL A 275 24.63 9.26 13.05
N LEU A 276 23.66 8.80 13.82
CA LEU A 276 23.85 7.82 14.88
C LEU A 276 23.14 6.52 14.48
N GLU A 277 23.75 5.39 14.77
CA GLU A 277 23.12 4.07 14.63
C GLU A 277 22.63 3.63 15.99
N THR A 278 21.33 3.36 16.09
CA THR A 278 20.72 2.96 17.37
C THR A 278 20.28 1.51 17.34
N LYS A 279 19.88 0.98 18.51
CA LYS A 279 19.18 -0.31 18.60
C LYS A 279 17.66 -0.13 18.69
N GLY A 280 17.13 0.86 17.96
CA GLY A 280 15.71 1.22 17.98
C GLY A 280 15.30 2.09 19.18
N GLU A 281 16.27 2.70 19.87
CA GLU A 281 16.02 3.61 20.99
C GLU A 281 15.57 4.99 20.49
N GLU A 282 14.58 5.59 21.14
CA GLU A 282 14.20 6.99 20.89
C GLU A 282 15.26 7.93 21.46
N VAL A 283 15.82 8.77 20.60
CA VAL A 283 16.79 9.80 20.98
C VAL A 283 16.13 11.16 20.81
N PRO A 284 15.92 11.94 21.91
CA PRO A 284 15.27 13.24 21.82
C PRO A 284 15.97 14.18 20.83
N GLY A 285 15.19 14.79 19.93
CA GLY A 285 15.69 15.71 18.91
C GLY A 285 16.38 15.04 17.72
N ALA A 286 16.50 13.71 17.70
CA ALA A 286 16.98 12.98 16.55
C ALA A 286 15.84 12.60 15.61
N LYS A 287 16.16 12.48 14.33
CA LYS A 287 15.20 12.19 13.26
C LYS A 287 15.48 10.83 12.63
N PRO A 288 14.49 9.94 12.50
CA PRO A 288 14.68 8.70 11.74
C PRO A 288 15.07 8.97 10.28
N LEU A 289 16.01 8.19 9.78
CA LEU A 289 16.36 8.15 8.37
C LEU A 289 15.64 6.96 7.70
N GLY A 290 14.57 7.27 6.98
CA GLY A 290 13.85 6.33 6.12
C GLY A 290 14.65 6.06 4.85
N ILE A 291 14.89 4.77 4.57
CA ILE A 291 15.66 4.32 3.41
C ILE A 291 14.81 3.30 2.65
N HIS A 292 14.47 3.63 1.41
CA HIS A 292 13.94 2.72 0.40
C HIS A 292 15.04 2.38 -0.59
N ILE A 293 15.39 1.10 -0.73
CA ILE A 293 16.49 0.69 -1.60
C ILE A 293 15.94 0.31 -2.97
N THR A 294 16.48 0.93 -4.03
CA THR A 294 16.09 0.66 -5.41
C THR A 294 17.31 0.17 -6.22
N PRO A 295 17.12 -0.72 -7.21
CA PRO A 295 18.20 -1.14 -8.09
C PRO A 295 18.61 -0.01 -9.04
N ASP A 296 19.87 0.01 -9.45
CA ASP A 296 20.40 0.84 -10.54
C ASP A 296 19.89 0.34 -11.91
N ASP A 297 18.58 0.50 -12.12
CA ASP A 297 17.83 0.03 -13.29
C ASP A 297 16.74 1.05 -13.65
N ASP A 298 16.94 1.75 -14.76
CA ASP A 298 16.00 2.80 -15.21
C ASP A 298 14.60 2.25 -15.52
N THR A 299 14.50 1.00 -15.96
CA THR A 299 13.19 0.38 -16.23
C THR A 299 12.42 0.22 -14.92
N TYR A 300 13.10 -0.23 -13.86
CA TYR A 300 12.49 -0.31 -12.54
C TYR A 300 12.06 1.07 -12.04
N GLU A 301 12.95 2.08 -12.11
CA GLU A 301 12.66 3.43 -11.59
C GLU A 301 11.50 4.12 -12.32
N ILE A 302 11.47 4.02 -13.66
CA ILE A 302 10.38 4.57 -14.47
C ILE A 302 9.06 3.89 -14.10
N LYS A 303 9.04 2.55 -14.03
CA LYS A 303 7.84 1.80 -13.68
C LYS A 303 7.39 2.15 -12.26
N HIS A 304 8.29 2.06 -11.29
CA HIS A 304 7.99 2.35 -9.89
C HIS A 304 7.40 3.76 -9.72
N THR A 305 8.03 4.77 -10.32
CA THR A 305 7.54 6.16 -10.30
C THR A 305 6.18 6.30 -10.97
N ARG A 306 5.96 5.66 -12.13
CA ARG A 306 4.67 5.69 -12.82
C ARG A 306 3.52 5.12 -11.97
N PHE A 307 3.82 4.14 -11.11
CA PHE A 307 2.84 3.50 -10.25
C PHE A 307 2.56 4.22 -8.94
N LEU A 308 3.29 5.29 -8.65
CA LEU A 308 2.92 6.17 -7.54
C LEU A 308 1.58 6.85 -7.82
N HIS A 309 0.69 6.77 -6.84
CA HIS A 309 -0.60 7.43 -6.80
C HIS A 309 -0.56 8.97 -6.93
N ASP A 310 0.62 9.56 -6.82
CA ASP A 310 0.90 10.99 -6.80
C ASP A 310 2.16 11.34 -7.64
N SER A 311 2.49 10.54 -8.65
CA SER A 311 3.77 10.61 -9.40
C SER A 311 4.18 12.01 -9.89
N ARG A 312 3.22 12.86 -10.31
CA ARG A 312 3.49 14.26 -10.70
C ARG A 312 3.89 15.12 -9.50
N GLU A 313 3.20 14.98 -8.38
CA GLU A 313 3.53 15.68 -7.15
C GLU A 313 4.89 15.18 -6.61
N PHE A 314 5.11 13.87 -6.69
CA PHE A 314 6.38 13.24 -6.36
C PHE A 314 7.52 13.86 -7.17
N LEU A 315 7.36 14.00 -8.49
CA LEU A 315 8.33 14.70 -9.33
C LEU A 315 8.55 16.16 -8.89
N LEU A 316 7.49 16.93 -8.62
CA LEU A 316 7.59 18.35 -8.27
C LEU A 316 8.33 18.59 -6.95
N HIS A 317 8.16 17.70 -5.97
CA HIS A 317 8.63 17.93 -4.60
C HIS A 317 9.85 17.10 -4.20
N THR A 318 10.22 16.09 -4.98
CA THR A 318 11.43 15.30 -4.76
C THR A 318 12.68 16.08 -5.12
N GLN A 319 13.69 16.00 -4.26
CA GLN A 319 15.01 16.59 -4.47
C GLN A 319 16.04 15.48 -4.65
N VAL A 320 16.79 15.52 -5.75
CA VAL A 320 17.94 14.63 -5.95
C VAL A 320 19.12 15.19 -5.16
N LEU A 321 19.69 14.37 -4.27
CA LEU A 321 20.85 14.72 -3.46
C LEU A 321 22.15 14.21 -4.09
N MET A 322 22.08 13.10 -4.81
CA MET A 322 23.21 12.47 -5.49
C MET A 322 22.75 11.69 -6.71
N GLY A 323 23.55 11.70 -7.78
CA GLY A 323 23.31 10.91 -8.99
C GLY A 323 22.25 11.53 -9.90
N GLU A 324 21.57 10.69 -10.69
CA GLU A 324 20.46 11.09 -11.55
C GLU A 324 19.36 10.04 -11.53
N PHE A 325 18.12 10.49 -11.71
CA PHE A 325 16.92 9.66 -11.64
C PHE A 325 15.98 9.96 -12.81
N PRO A 326 15.45 8.94 -13.50
CA PRO A 326 14.44 9.11 -14.54
C PRO A 326 13.04 9.25 -13.94
N PHE A 327 12.32 10.31 -14.33
CA PHE A 327 10.92 10.51 -13.94
C PHE A 327 10.03 10.57 -15.18
N PRO A 328 9.09 9.62 -15.36
CA PRO A 328 8.08 9.74 -16.41
C PRO A 328 7.12 10.90 -16.09
N LEU A 329 6.84 11.73 -17.08
CA LEU A 329 5.84 12.79 -17.01
C LEU A 329 4.44 12.19 -17.20
N VAL A 330 3.95 11.49 -16.18
CA VAL A 330 2.67 10.78 -16.23
C VAL A 330 1.51 11.77 -16.35
N GLU A 331 0.63 11.50 -17.32
CA GLU A 331 -0.60 12.26 -17.52
C GLU A 331 -1.54 12.16 -16.32
N GLN A 332 -2.29 13.23 -16.13
CA GLN A 332 -3.03 13.48 -14.90
C GLN A 332 -4.20 12.51 -14.67
N ASP A 333 -4.83 12.04 -15.76
CA ASP A 333 -5.90 11.05 -15.74
C ASP A 333 -5.42 9.73 -15.13
N GLU A 334 -4.26 9.24 -15.56
CA GLU A 334 -3.66 8.01 -15.02
C GLU A 334 -3.35 8.15 -13.52
N ILE A 335 -2.82 9.30 -13.08
CA ILE A 335 -2.52 9.56 -11.66
C ILE A 335 -3.77 9.49 -10.80
N ILE A 336 -4.86 10.14 -11.24
CA ILE A 336 -6.14 10.14 -10.52
C ILE A 336 -6.64 8.71 -10.33
N GLU A 337 -6.63 7.92 -11.39
CA GLU A 337 -7.20 6.57 -11.40
C GLU A 337 -6.35 5.58 -10.60
N ARG A 338 -5.03 5.76 -10.59
CA ARG A 338 -4.12 5.06 -9.67
C ARG A 338 -4.40 5.42 -8.21
N GLY A 339 -4.57 6.70 -7.91
CA GLY A 339 -4.91 7.17 -6.57
C GLY A 339 -6.24 6.61 -6.06
N LEU A 340 -7.27 6.58 -6.90
CA LEU A 340 -8.55 5.96 -6.59
C LEU A 340 -8.43 4.45 -6.36
N GLY A 341 -7.70 3.75 -7.24
CA GLY A 341 -7.36 2.34 -7.07
C GLY A 341 -6.72 2.07 -5.70
N GLN A 342 -5.72 2.86 -5.33
CA GLN A 342 -5.06 2.73 -4.02
C GLN A 342 -5.97 3.10 -2.84
N ALA A 343 -6.85 4.09 -2.98
CA ALA A 343 -7.84 4.43 -1.97
C ALA A 343 -8.79 3.26 -1.71
N HIS A 344 -9.20 2.55 -2.77
CA HIS A 344 -9.95 1.30 -2.66
C HIS A 344 -9.14 0.21 -1.95
N VAL A 345 -7.87 -0.03 -2.30
CA VAL A 345 -7.02 -1.01 -1.58
C VAL A 345 -6.90 -0.67 -0.10
N LYS A 346 -6.71 0.60 0.26
CA LYS A 346 -6.58 1.03 1.65
C LYS A 346 -7.90 0.92 2.41
N LEU A 347 -9.05 1.17 1.76
CA LEU A 347 -10.36 0.95 2.36
C LEU A 347 -10.56 -0.53 2.73
N LYS A 348 -10.10 -1.45 1.87
CA LYS A 348 -10.05 -2.89 2.19
C LYS A 348 -9.19 -3.17 3.41
N ALA A 349 -7.98 -2.60 3.44
CA ALA A 349 -7.10 -2.76 4.58
C ALA A 349 -7.75 -2.25 5.87
N THR A 350 -8.42 -1.09 5.85
CA THR A 350 -9.18 -0.58 7.00
C THR A 350 -10.26 -1.57 7.45
N ALA A 351 -11.07 -2.10 6.52
CA ALA A 351 -12.13 -3.06 6.85
C ALA A 351 -11.56 -4.36 7.45
N SER A 352 -10.42 -4.84 6.96
CA SER A 352 -9.74 -6.03 7.51
C SER A 352 -9.06 -5.75 8.86
N SER A 353 -8.43 -4.58 9.02
CA SER A 353 -7.80 -4.16 10.26
C SER A 353 -8.81 -3.88 11.38
N LEU A 354 -10.06 -3.54 11.05
CA LEU A 354 -11.13 -3.34 12.01
C LEU A 354 -11.27 -4.53 12.95
N ASN A 355 -11.33 -5.76 12.42
CA ASN A 355 -11.53 -6.95 13.24
C ASN A 355 -10.39 -7.22 14.19
N TRP A 356 -9.16 -7.22 13.67
CA TRP A 356 -7.97 -7.44 14.46
C TRP A 356 -7.87 -6.42 15.61
N ALA A 357 -8.03 -5.14 15.30
CA ALA A 357 -7.91 -4.07 16.27
C ALA A 357 -9.11 -3.99 17.23
N TYR A 358 -10.30 -4.43 16.82
CA TYR A 358 -11.49 -4.45 17.68
C TYR A 358 -11.43 -5.57 18.72
N PHE A 359 -10.93 -6.75 18.34
CA PHE A 359 -10.77 -7.87 19.28
C PHE A 359 -9.50 -7.76 20.13
N ASN A 360 -8.46 -7.09 19.64
CA ASN A 360 -7.17 -6.92 20.33
C ASN A 360 -6.79 -5.43 20.50
N PRO A 361 -7.65 -4.58 21.10
CA PRO A 361 -7.38 -3.14 21.22
C PRO A 361 -6.11 -2.83 22.03
N GLU A 362 -5.71 -3.72 22.93
CA GLU A 362 -4.50 -3.60 23.73
C GLU A 362 -3.21 -3.61 22.88
N LYS A 363 -3.25 -4.20 21.67
CA LYS A 363 -2.13 -4.19 20.73
C LYS A 363 -1.81 -2.79 20.18
N LEU A 364 -2.74 -1.84 20.32
CA LEU A 364 -2.61 -0.44 19.92
C LEU A 364 -2.13 0.48 21.05
N ILE A 365 -2.09 -0.01 22.30
CA ILE A 365 -1.60 0.78 23.44
C ILE A 365 -0.12 1.08 23.29
N GLY A 366 0.26 2.33 23.58
CA GLY A 366 1.61 2.85 23.40
C GLY A 366 2.02 3.00 21.94
N LYS A 367 1.10 2.84 20.97
CA LYS A 367 1.37 2.91 19.53
C LYS A 367 0.50 3.95 18.82
N PRO A 368 0.57 5.24 19.20
CA PRO A 368 -0.26 6.30 18.62
C PRO A 368 -0.12 6.41 17.09
N ALA A 369 1.08 6.19 16.55
CA ALA A 369 1.34 6.23 15.11
C ALA A 369 0.62 5.11 14.35
N LEU A 370 0.50 3.91 14.94
CA LEU A 370 -0.23 2.79 14.35
C LEU A 370 -1.73 3.05 14.35
N PHE A 371 -2.26 3.59 15.45
CA PHE A 371 -3.66 4.01 15.52
C PHE A 371 -3.95 5.11 14.48
N GLU A 372 -3.14 6.17 14.43
CA GLU A 372 -3.30 7.25 13.47
C GLU A 372 -3.24 6.70 12.04
N PHE A 373 -2.33 5.75 11.75
CA PHE A 373 -2.24 5.11 10.44
C PHE A 373 -3.55 4.46 9.98
N ILE A 374 -4.30 3.82 10.89
CA ILE A 374 -5.58 3.20 10.56
C ILE A 374 -6.65 4.26 10.31
N VAL A 375 -6.81 5.22 11.22
CA VAL A 375 -7.91 6.20 11.14
C VAL A 375 -7.68 7.29 10.09
N LYS A 376 -6.43 7.62 9.76
CA LYS A 376 -6.08 8.64 8.76
C LYS A 376 -6.37 8.22 7.32
N ASN A 377 -6.74 6.97 7.08
CA ASN A 377 -7.20 6.51 5.76
C ASN A 377 -8.43 7.29 5.25
N MET A 378 -9.22 7.90 6.15
CA MET A 378 -10.27 8.85 5.78
C MET A 378 -9.72 10.05 4.98
N ARG A 379 -8.58 10.64 5.39
CA ARG A 379 -7.93 11.74 4.66
C ARG A 379 -7.45 11.28 3.29
N PHE A 380 -6.82 10.10 3.25
CA PHE A 380 -6.31 9.52 2.00
C PHE A 380 -7.45 9.30 1.00
N PHE A 381 -8.55 8.70 1.45
CA PHE A 381 -9.72 8.48 0.62
C PHE A 381 -10.31 9.81 0.12
N LEU A 382 -10.45 10.80 1.02
CA LEU A 382 -10.96 12.13 0.66
C LEU A 382 -10.08 12.81 -0.40
N GLN A 383 -8.76 12.82 -0.21
CA GLN A 383 -7.79 13.44 -1.13
C GLN A 383 -7.95 12.89 -2.56
N HIS A 384 -7.99 11.57 -2.72
CA HIS A 384 -8.09 10.97 -4.05
C HIS A 384 -9.47 11.10 -4.67
N SER A 385 -10.52 11.06 -3.85
CA SER A 385 -11.88 11.30 -4.35
C SER A 385 -12.05 12.75 -4.83
N LEU A 386 -11.50 13.74 -4.12
CA LEU A 386 -11.54 15.13 -4.54
C LEU A 386 -10.70 15.38 -5.81
N ASN A 387 -9.56 14.70 -5.96
CA ASN A 387 -8.77 14.79 -7.19
C ASN A 387 -9.53 14.27 -8.42
N ALA A 388 -10.42 13.30 -8.24
CA ALA A 388 -11.25 12.76 -9.30
C ALA A 388 -12.44 13.65 -9.66
N LEU A 389 -13.08 14.27 -8.65
CA LEU A 389 -14.30 15.06 -8.85
C LEU A 389 -14.06 16.53 -9.20
N GLU A 390 -13.02 17.13 -8.63
CA GLU A 390 -12.73 18.55 -8.76
C GLU A 390 -11.57 18.73 -9.76
N ALA A 391 -10.41 19.09 -9.22
CA ALA A 391 -9.15 19.14 -9.91
C ALA A 391 -8.11 18.42 -9.04
N PRO A 392 -7.10 17.81 -9.69
CA PRO A 392 -5.97 17.23 -9.01
C PRO A 392 -5.16 18.35 -8.36
N ASP A 393 -5.16 18.31 -7.03
CA ASP A 393 -4.51 19.30 -6.19
C ASP A 393 -4.03 18.61 -4.91
N PHE A 394 -2.82 18.93 -4.48
CA PHE A 394 -2.35 18.43 -3.20
C PHE A 394 -2.98 19.26 -2.08
N ARG A 395 -3.75 18.60 -1.21
CA ARG A 395 -4.38 19.24 -0.07
C ARG A 395 -3.64 18.81 1.19
N ASP A 396 -3.15 19.78 1.95
CA ASP A 396 -2.49 19.50 3.21
C ASP A 396 -3.46 18.96 4.27
N LYS A 397 -2.91 18.58 5.43
CA LYS A 397 -3.68 17.99 6.54
C LYS A 397 -4.79 18.93 7.02
N GLN A 398 -4.54 20.22 7.12
CA GLN A 398 -5.47 21.22 7.63
C GLN A 398 -6.64 21.42 6.67
N ILE A 399 -6.36 21.49 5.37
CA ILE A 399 -7.38 21.58 4.32
C ILE A 399 -8.27 20.33 4.35
N LEU A 400 -7.65 19.14 4.37
CA LEU A 400 -8.42 17.88 4.41
C LEU A 400 -9.26 17.75 5.68
N ASP A 401 -8.73 18.17 6.84
CA ASP A 401 -9.49 18.17 8.09
C ASP A 401 -10.68 19.14 8.07
N ALA A 402 -10.52 20.33 7.46
CA ALA A 402 -11.62 21.27 7.28
C ALA A 402 -12.71 20.70 6.36
N ARG A 403 -12.32 20.05 5.25
CA ARG A 403 -13.25 19.38 4.33
C ARG A 403 -13.98 18.20 4.97
N LEU A 404 -13.33 17.46 5.86
CA LEU A 404 -14.01 16.44 6.68
C LEU A 404 -15.03 17.10 7.62
N ALA A 405 -14.66 18.19 8.29
CA ALA A 405 -15.54 18.88 9.23
C ALA A 405 -16.78 19.48 8.55
N GLU A 406 -16.67 19.99 7.32
CA GLU A 406 -17.80 20.42 6.48
C GLU A 406 -18.84 19.30 6.29
N LYS A 407 -18.39 18.04 6.32
CA LYS A 407 -19.23 16.83 6.20
C LYS A 407 -19.65 16.26 7.56
N GLY A 408 -19.36 16.95 8.66
CA GLY A 408 -19.60 16.45 10.01
C GLY A 408 -18.68 15.28 10.41
N LEU A 409 -17.55 15.12 9.72
CA LEU A 409 -16.57 14.07 9.99
C LEU A 409 -15.30 14.64 10.65
N VAL A 410 -14.66 13.86 11.50
CA VAL A 410 -13.39 14.24 12.16
C VAL A 410 -12.44 13.05 12.21
N ILE A 411 -11.13 13.28 12.18
CA ILE A 411 -10.17 12.20 12.43
C ILE A 411 -10.10 11.94 13.95
N PRO A 412 -10.43 10.73 14.43
CA PRO A 412 -10.32 10.41 15.85
C PRO A 412 -8.89 10.59 16.36
N LYS A 413 -8.76 11.12 17.57
CA LYS A 413 -7.48 11.24 18.26
C LYS A 413 -7.19 9.95 19.02
N TYR A 414 -5.91 9.57 19.08
CA TYR A 414 -5.46 8.45 19.91
C TYR A 414 -5.73 8.72 21.39
N THR A 415 -6.19 7.69 22.10
CA THR A 415 -6.33 7.65 23.56
C THR A 415 -5.83 6.29 24.06
N GLU A 416 -5.48 6.19 25.33
CA GLU A 416 -5.15 4.90 25.98
C GLU A 416 -6.40 4.15 26.48
N ASP A 417 -7.60 4.65 26.18
CA ASP A 417 -8.87 4.07 26.61
C ASP A 417 -9.37 3.05 25.57
N LEU A 418 -9.36 1.76 25.94
CA LEU A 418 -9.69 0.66 25.03
C LEU A 418 -11.11 0.78 24.41
N PRO A 419 -12.19 1.01 25.19
CA PRO A 419 -13.50 1.38 24.64
C PRO A 419 -13.46 2.48 23.59
N GLN A 420 -12.72 3.56 23.84
CA GLN A 420 -12.64 4.69 22.92
C GLN A 420 -11.83 4.36 21.65
N ILE A 421 -10.80 3.52 21.75
CA ILE A 421 -10.08 2.99 20.57
C ILE A 421 -11.06 2.20 19.68
N LYS A 422 -11.81 1.25 20.25
CA LYS A 422 -12.79 0.45 19.51
C LYS A 422 -13.82 1.34 18.82
N LYS A 423 -14.38 2.30 19.55
CA LYS A 423 -15.34 3.27 19.02
C LYS A 423 -14.76 4.06 17.84
N SER A 424 -13.52 4.54 17.99
CA SER A 424 -12.84 5.33 16.95
C SER A 424 -12.60 4.53 15.66
N LEU A 425 -12.28 3.24 15.77
CA LEU A 425 -12.08 2.34 14.61
C LEU A 425 -13.40 2.09 13.86
N LEU A 426 -14.48 1.85 14.60
CA LEU A 426 -15.82 1.68 14.02
C LEU A 426 -16.29 2.96 13.32
N TYR A 427 -16.11 4.10 13.99
CA TYR A 427 -16.40 5.41 13.44
C TYR A 427 -15.62 5.66 12.15
N ALA A 428 -14.30 5.46 12.15
CA ALA A 428 -13.46 5.68 10.98
C ALA A 428 -13.85 4.78 9.80
N THR A 429 -14.28 3.54 10.08
CA THR A 429 -14.78 2.62 9.06
C THR A 429 -16.10 3.11 8.46
N ALA A 430 -17.08 3.46 9.29
CA ALA A 430 -18.36 3.99 8.85
C ALA A 430 -18.18 5.29 8.06
N ALA A 431 -17.35 6.20 8.56
CA ALA A 431 -17.03 7.46 7.90
C ALA A 431 -16.35 7.26 6.53
N SER A 432 -15.46 6.27 6.41
CA SER A 432 -14.85 5.92 5.12
C SER A 432 -15.89 5.39 4.12
N PHE A 433 -16.88 4.61 4.57
CA PHE A 433 -18.01 4.20 3.71
C PHE A 433 -18.91 5.37 3.32
N THR A 434 -19.13 6.34 4.21
CA THR A 434 -19.82 7.59 3.90
C THR A 434 -19.11 8.36 2.80
N LEU A 435 -17.80 8.61 2.97
CA LEU A 435 -16.99 9.30 1.97
C LEU A 435 -17.04 8.60 0.62
N GLN A 436 -16.97 7.27 0.60
CA GLN A 436 -17.05 6.52 -0.65
C GLN A 436 -18.39 6.70 -1.36
N LYS A 437 -19.50 6.61 -0.61
CA LYS A 437 -20.82 6.81 -1.20
C LYS A 437 -20.98 8.22 -1.75
N GLU A 438 -20.60 9.23 -0.97
CA GLU A 438 -20.81 10.63 -1.36
C GLU A 438 -19.94 11.07 -2.54
N LEU A 439 -18.69 10.61 -2.60
CA LEU A 439 -17.69 11.17 -3.49
C LEU A 439 -17.39 10.29 -4.71
N MET A 440 -17.64 8.98 -4.65
CA MET A 440 -17.23 8.08 -5.74
C MET A 440 -18.36 7.55 -6.60
N GLU A 441 -19.63 7.65 -6.18
CA GLU A 441 -20.76 7.22 -7.02
C GLU A 441 -20.97 8.10 -8.27
N GLN A 442 -20.36 9.28 -8.30
CA GLN A 442 -20.50 10.25 -9.38
C GLN A 442 -19.34 10.18 -10.40
N HIS A 443 -18.28 9.43 -10.07
CA HIS A 443 -17.10 9.30 -10.94
C HIS A 443 -17.33 8.28 -12.04
N THR A 444 -16.93 8.61 -13.27
CA THR A 444 -16.84 7.64 -14.37
C THR A 444 -15.36 7.31 -14.59
N PRO A 445 -14.91 6.09 -14.26
CA PRO A 445 -13.50 5.74 -14.39
C PRO A 445 -12.97 5.84 -15.82
N ASN A 446 -11.79 6.41 -15.99
CA ASN A 446 -11.02 6.40 -17.23
C ASN A 446 -9.86 5.41 -17.12
N PHE A 447 -9.77 4.44 -18.02
CA PHE A 447 -8.67 3.48 -18.02
C PHE A 447 -8.01 3.35 -19.39
N ASP A 448 -8.17 4.35 -20.26
CA ASP A 448 -7.62 4.33 -21.61
C ASP A 448 -6.10 4.15 -21.62
N PHE A 449 -5.43 4.62 -20.56
CA PHE A 449 -3.99 4.44 -20.36
C PHE A 449 -3.54 2.98 -20.18
N MET A 450 -4.47 2.08 -19.83
CA MET A 450 -4.21 0.66 -19.61
C MET A 450 -4.43 -0.20 -20.86
N ASN A 451 -5.08 0.34 -21.90
CA ASN A 451 -5.40 -0.40 -23.11
C ASN A 451 -4.13 -0.59 -23.96
N ASP A 452 -3.65 -1.82 -24.06
CA ASP A 452 -2.64 -2.19 -25.04
C ASP A 452 -3.33 -2.36 -26.40
N ALA A 453 -3.03 -1.47 -27.35
CA ALA A 453 -3.74 -1.47 -28.63
C ALA A 453 -3.58 -2.77 -29.43
N GLU A 454 -2.50 -3.57 -29.29
CA GLU A 454 -2.32 -4.78 -30.13
C GLU A 454 -1.57 -5.99 -29.52
N GLY A 455 -1.12 -5.96 -28.26
CA GLY A 455 -0.11 -6.94 -27.79
C GLY A 455 -0.55 -7.98 -26.75
N TYR A 456 -1.46 -7.61 -25.84
CA TYR A 456 -1.70 -8.42 -24.65
C TYR A 456 -2.77 -9.50 -24.89
N LYS A 457 -2.34 -10.74 -25.04
CA LYS A 457 -3.22 -11.92 -25.02
C LYS A 457 -2.99 -12.67 -23.70
N PRO A 458 -3.90 -12.58 -22.72
CA PRO A 458 -3.79 -13.37 -21.51
C PRO A 458 -3.73 -14.85 -21.88
N SER A 459 -2.74 -15.56 -21.35
CA SER A 459 -2.54 -16.98 -21.65
C SER A 459 -3.43 -17.85 -20.76
N ARG A 460 -4.37 -18.56 -21.40
CA ARG A 460 -5.12 -19.74 -20.93
C ARG A 460 -6.21 -19.55 -19.88
N ASP A 461 -7.04 -20.60 -19.84
CA ASP A 461 -8.34 -20.75 -19.18
C ASP A 461 -8.23 -20.45 -17.68
N ILE A 462 -8.82 -19.32 -17.28
CA ILE A 462 -8.83 -18.80 -15.91
C ILE A 462 -9.45 -19.83 -14.94
N ASP A 463 -10.33 -20.70 -15.45
CA ASP A 463 -11.09 -21.72 -14.69
C ASP A 463 -10.23 -22.84 -14.08
N GLU A 464 -9.05 -23.18 -14.62
CA GLU A 464 -8.17 -24.22 -14.04
C GLU A 464 -7.25 -23.72 -12.90
N LEU A 465 -7.08 -22.41 -12.73
CA LEU A 465 -6.13 -21.81 -11.78
C LEU A 465 -6.82 -21.12 -10.58
N ILE A 466 -8.14 -20.94 -10.62
CA ILE A 466 -8.91 -20.36 -9.51
C ILE A 466 -8.89 -21.25 -8.28
N ASP A 467 -8.86 -22.58 -8.46
CA ASP A 467 -8.79 -23.54 -7.36
C ASP A 467 -7.55 -23.30 -6.47
N LEU A 468 -6.45 -22.79 -7.03
CA LEU A 468 -5.21 -22.46 -6.29
C LEU A 468 -5.30 -21.17 -5.44
N LEU A 469 -6.25 -20.28 -5.71
CA LEU A 469 -6.53 -19.11 -4.86
C LEU A 469 -7.64 -19.40 -3.83
N ASP A 470 -8.39 -20.49 -4.03
CA ASP A 470 -9.52 -20.92 -3.22
C ASP A 470 -9.17 -22.01 -2.18
N GLU A 471 -8.03 -22.70 -2.34
CA GLU A 471 -7.33 -23.49 -1.28
C GLU A 471 -6.44 -22.62 -0.38
#